data_AF-A0A3B9QR56-F1
#
_entry.id   AF-A0A3B9QR56-F1
#
_cell.length_a   1.000
_cell.length_b   1.000
_cell.length_c   1.000
_cell.angle_alpha   90.00
_cell.angle_beta   90.00
_cell.angle_gamma   90.00
#
_symmetry.space_group_name_H-M   'P 1'
#
loop_
_entity.id
_entity.type
_entity.pdbx_description
1 polymer ?
#
loop_
_entity_poly.entity_id
_entity_poly.type
_entity_poly.pdbx_seq_one_letter_code
_entity_poly.pdbx_strand_id
1 'polypeptide(L)'
;MSSNGRAWPEDRYAKVAGLQVRYWVGGKGEDVFLYPGLGGSAEDWASAFTELGEGFRLWALDLPGFGRSDKPARGYSLAFFLKIVKAFMDAQGVARAHHVGISMGGGVALALAIEAPERVHRLVLVNSALLGRRVHPLLHVCALPPFGELILRPRPAVVERYIARCLADPGSAPRDWVAVHQVLARLPGAQRAFLAVLRCGMGAFGVKRRILRPILSALPHLSAETLVITGAEDRFIPRRYSKRAASLIPRAKAVVLPGCAHLPHVERPEIFYPMLARFLHHGLAGLEPLEGQLEGSGSLPSAGAHVEPGGGPSGRRRGEKPQQGLEFCGHPEPDHQAGPSCSAQETQPDIPLHPEKRAGRRHPEARPQRPPAGVAKHRAEDGCPQHPPALRTCSEHCGEDECPGESTGVPRKGPHYKLRQHSLLGRSSQEEPA
;
A
#
# COMPACT_ATOMS: atom_id res chain seq x y z
N MET A 1 0.24 4.56 23.12
CA MET A 1 0.83 5.90 22.92
C MET A 1 2.16 5.70 22.25
N SER A 2 2.50 6.51 21.24
CA SER A 2 3.83 6.48 20.64
C SER A 2 4.89 7.02 21.61
N SER A 3 6.14 6.63 21.43
CA SER A 3 7.32 7.17 22.14
C SER A 3 7.43 8.69 22.05
N ASN A 4 6.79 9.30 21.05
CA ASN A 4 6.81 10.74 20.79
C ASN A 4 5.60 11.48 21.37
N GLY A 5 4.81 10.83 22.25
CA GLY A 5 3.72 11.47 22.99
C GLY A 5 2.46 11.79 22.16
N ARG A 6 2.44 11.50 20.86
CA ARG A 6 1.25 11.68 20.01
C ARG A 6 0.35 10.44 20.05
N ALA A 7 -0.95 10.69 20.16
CA ALA A 7 -1.97 9.66 20.03
C ALA A 7 -2.00 9.14 18.59
N TRP A 8 -2.06 7.82 18.43
CA TRP A 8 -2.32 7.21 17.14
C TRP A 8 -3.78 7.41 16.74
N PRO A 9 -4.09 7.41 15.43
CA PRO A 9 -5.49 7.37 14.99
C PRO A 9 -6.24 6.20 15.61
N GLU A 10 -7.56 6.37 15.75
CA GLU A 10 -8.43 5.32 16.28
C GLU A 10 -8.58 4.17 15.28
N ASP A 11 -8.57 2.93 15.79
CA ASP A 11 -8.83 1.75 14.98
C ASP A 11 -10.25 1.76 14.43
N ARG A 12 -10.38 1.72 13.11
CA ARG A 12 -11.67 1.50 12.43
C ARG A 12 -11.64 0.19 11.68
N TYR A 13 -12.82 -0.37 11.45
CA TYR A 13 -13.00 -1.65 10.77
C TYR A 13 -14.06 -1.53 9.68
N ALA A 14 -13.76 -2.05 8.50
CA ALA A 14 -14.70 -2.16 7.40
C ALA A 14 -14.92 -3.63 7.07
N LYS A 15 -16.18 -4.03 6.86
CA LYS A 15 -16.52 -5.37 6.37
C LYS A 15 -16.44 -5.39 4.85
N VAL A 16 -15.38 -5.99 4.31
CA VAL A 16 -15.07 -5.99 2.89
C VAL A 16 -14.94 -7.42 2.38
N ALA A 17 -15.76 -7.80 1.40
CA ALA A 17 -15.80 -9.15 0.83
C ALA A 17 -15.86 -10.28 1.89
N GLY A 18 -16.61 -10.05 2.97
CA GLY A 18 -16.78 -11.01 4.07
C GLY A 18 -15.66 -11.03 5.11
N LEU A 19 -14.70 -10.09 5.05
CA LEU A 19 -13.61 -9.97 6.00
C LEU A 19 -13.68 -8.64 6.75
N GLN A 20 -13.29 -8.63 8.02
CA GLN A 20 -13.01 -7.40 8.74
C GLN A 20 -11.60 -6.90 8.39
N VAL A 21 -11.55 -5.71 7.81
CA VAL A 21 -10.32 -5.00 7.45
C VAL A 21 -10.16 -3.82 8.40
N ARG A 22 -9.12 -3.85 9.23
CA ARG A 22 -8.71 -2.72 10.07
C ARG A 22 -8.07 -1.66 9.20
N TYR A 23 -8.39 -0.41 9.48
CA TYR A 23 -7.71 0.75 8.92
C TYR A 23 -7.66 1.91 9.90
N TRP A 24 -6.76 2.85 9.61
CA TRP A 24 -6.75 4.20 10.16
C TRP A 24 -7.12 5.20 9.08
N VAL A 25 -7.86 6.23 9.48
CA VAL A 25 -8.22 7.36 8.62
C VAL A 25 -8.12 8.67 9.39
N GLY A 26 -7.64 9.72 8.73
CA GLY A 26 -7.45 11.03 9.32
C GLY A 26 -6.85 12.03 8.33
N GLY A 27 -6.79 13.30 8.71
CA GLY A 27 -6.38 14.39 7.83
C GLY A 27 -7.50 14.90 6.91
N LYS A 28 -7.14 15.82 5.99
CA LYS A 28 -8.06 16.53 5.08
C LYS A 28 -7.42 16.70 3.71
N GLY A 29 -8.23 16.74 2.64
CA GLY A 29 -7.73 16.90 1.26
C GLY A 29 -7.90 15.65 0.41
N GLU A 30 -7.02 15.47 -0.58
CA GLU A 30 -7.07 14.32 -1.49
C GLU A 30 -6.80 13.00 -0.75
N ASP A 31 -7.45 11.92 -1.18
CA ASP A 31 -7.32 10.61 -0.56
C ASP A 31 -5.96 9.96 -0.89
N VAL A 32 -5.26 9.47 0.13
CA VAL A 32 -3.99 8.75 0.00
C VAL A 32 -4.07 7.42 0.73
N PHE A 33 -3.99 6.32 -0.01
CA PHE A 33 -3.97 4.98 0.52
C PHE A 33 -2.54 4.51 0.79
N LEU A 34 -2.29 4.05 2.01
CA LEU A 34 -1.00 3.64 2.53
C LEU A 34 -0.99 2.13 2.78
N TYR A 35 -0.08 1.42 2.13
CA TYR A 35 0.02 -0.05 2.20
C TYR A 35 1.35 -0.50 2.82
N PRO A 36 1.30 -1.14 4.00
CA PRO A 36 2.46 -1.73 4.64
C PRO A 36 3.11 -2.87 3.84
N GLY A 37 4.34 -3.21 4.23
CA GLY A 37 5.07 -4.35 3.70
C GLY A 37 4.61 -5.70 4.25
N LEU A 38 5.32 -6.76 3.88
CA LEU A 38 5.06 -8.11 4.37
C LEU A 38 5.27 -8.17 5.90
N GLY A 39 4.20 -8.46 6.65
CA GLY A 39 4.22 -8.48 8.11
C GLY A 39 4.05 -7.12 8.79
N GLY A 40 3.85 -6.06 8.01
CA GLY A 40 3.60 -4.71 8.51
C GLY A 40 2.14 -4.45 8.92
N SER A 41 1.87 -3.21 9.31
CA SER A 41 0.56 -2.77 9.80
C SER A 41 0.37 -1.26 9.64
N ALA A 42 -0.83 -0.73 9.88
CA ALA A 42 -1.10 0.71 9.78
C ALA A 42 -0.19 1.55 10.70
N GLU A 43 0.30 0.95 11.78
CA GLU A 43 1.28 1.52 12.70
C GLU A 43 2.60 1.93 12.01
N ASP A 44 2.97 1.29 10.90
CA ASP A 44 4.13 1.67 10.07
C ASP A 44 3.99 3.09 9.50
N TRP A 45 2.73 3.54 9.35
CA TRP A 45 2.37 4.83 8.78
C TRP A 45 1.97 5.86 9.83
N ALA A 46 2.20 5.62 11.13
CA ALA A 46 1.79 6.53 12.19
C ALA A 46 2.29 7.97 11.96
N SER A 47 3.56 8.13 11.56
CA SER A 47 4.14 9.45 11.27
C SER A 47 3.47 10.15 10.08
N ALA A 48 2.96 9.41 9.09
CA ALA A 48 2.31 9.99 7.93
C ALA A 48 1.13 10.89 8.30
N PHE A 49 0.34 10.52 9.32
CA PHE A 49 -0.81 11.32 9.78
C PHE A 49 -0.39 12.67 10.36
N THR A 50 0.78 12.74 10.97
CA THR A 50 1.36 14.00 11.43
C THR A 50 1.93 14.80 10.27
N GLU A 51 2.70 14.15 9.39
CA GLU A 51 3.51 14.84 8.37
C GLU A 51 2.71 15.24 7.13
N LEU A 52 1.60 14.56 6.83
CA LEU A 52 0.79 14.77 5.63
C LEU A 52 -0.66 15.12 5.91
N GLY A 53 -1.14 14.98 7.16
CA GLY A 53 -2.56 15.08 7.50
C GLY A 53 -3.19 16.45 7.23
N GLU A 54 -2.40 17.52 7.16
CA GLU A 54 -2.90 18.86 6.83
C GLU A 54 -3.26 19.04 5.34
N GLY A 55 -2.61 18.29 4.45
CA GLY A 55 -2.82 18.39 2.99
C GLY A 55 -3.53 17.20 2.36
N PHE A 56 -3.55 16.05 3.07
CA PHE A 56 -4.13 14.81 2.56
C PHE A 56 -5.00 14.10 3.59
N ARG A 57 -6.03 13.41 3.09
CA ARG A 57 -6.80 12.44 3.86
C ARG A 57 -6.17 11.07 3.70
N LEU A 58 -5.57 10.56 4.76
CA LEU A 58 -4.77 9.33 4.72
C LEU A 58 -5.60 8.12 5.13
N TRP A 59 -5.34 7.00 4.46
CA TRP A 59 -5.95 5.70 4.71
C TRP A 59 -4.87 4.64 4.86
N ALA A 60 -4.49 4.33 6.10
CA ALA A 60 -3.52 3.27 6.37
C ALA A 60 -4.25 1.96 6.62
N LEU A 61 -4.08 0.98 5.73
CA LEU A 61 -4.81 -0.28 5.76
C LEU A 61 -3.95 -1.41 6.30
N ASP A 62 -4.54 -2.21 7.20
CA ASP A 62 -4.05 -3.56 7.45
C ASP A 62 -4.59 -4.47 6.35
N LEU A 63 -3.76 -4.83 5.37
CA LEU A 63 -4.16 -5.80 4.36
C LEU A 63 -4.53 -7.14 5.03
N PRO A 64 -5.52 -7.90 4.51
CA PRO A 64 -5.89 -9.18 5.11
C PRO A 64 -4.69 -10.10 5.30
N GLY A 65 -4.64 -10.79 6.44
CA GLY A 65 -3.48 -11.56 6.86
C GLY A 65 -2.51 -10.80 7.77
N PHE A 66 -2.60 -9.47 7.83
CA PHE A 66 -1.66 -8.60 8.54
C PHE A 66 -2.34 -7.69 9.57
N GLY A 67 -1.53 -7.01 10.37
CA GLY A 67 -1.98 -6.13 11.46
C GLY A 67 -3.10 -6.74 12.28
N ARG A 68 -4.18 -6.00 12.48
CA ARG A 68 -5.39 -6.42 13.20
C ARG A 68 -6.53 -6.89 12.28
N SER A 69 -6.33 -6.85 10.96
CA SER A 69 -7.29 -7.41 10.00
C SER A 69 -7.41 -8.93 10.11
N ASP A 70 -8.52 -9.45 9.60
CA ASP A 70 -8.81 -10.88 9.52
C ASP A 70 -7.70 -11.64 8.78
N LYS A 71 -7.46 -12.87 9.24
CA LYS A 71 -6.36 -13.73 8.76
C LYS A 71 -6.90 -15.07 8.24
N PRO A 72 -7.74 -15.09 7.19
CA PRO A 72 -8.37 -16.32 6.71
C PRO A 72 -7.36 -17.41 6.32
N ALA A 73 -7.78 -18.67 6.48
CA ALA A 73 -7.04 -19.87 6.05
C ALA A 73 -7.15 -20.08 4.54
N ARG A 74 -6.50 -19.21 3.76
CA ARG A 74 -6.56 -19.21 2.30
C ARG A 74 -5.25 -18.84 1.63
N GLY A 75 -5.21 -18.96 0.30
CA GLY A 75 -4.16 -18.37 -0.52
C GLY A 75 -4.32 -16.85 -0.63
N TYR A 76 -3.20 -16.13 -0.60
CA TYR A 76 -3.11 -14.67 -0.67
C TYR A 76 -2.51 -14.22 -1.99
N SER A 77 -3.26 -14.40 -3.08
CA SER A 77 -2.86 -13.95 -4.41
C SER A 77 -2.95 -12.43 -4.55
N LEU A 78 -2.22 -11.87 -5.51
CA LEU A 78 -2.31 -10.45 -5.85
C LEU A 78 -3.74 -10.04 -6.20
N ALA A 79 -4.44 -10.86 -6.99
CA ALA A 79 -5.86 -10.66 -7.30
C ALA A 79 -6.77 -10.64 -6.06
N PHE A 80 -6.41 -11.34 -4.98
CA PHE A 80 -7.17 -11.31 -3.74
C PHE A 80 -6.98 -9.97 -3.02
N PHE A 81 -5.74 -9.49 -2.90
CA PHE A 81 -5.48 -8.16 -2.34
C PHE A 81 -6.16 -7.06 -3.16
N LEU A 82 -6.11 -7.13 -4.50
CA LEU A 82 -6.79 -6.17 -5.37
C LEU A 82 -8.30 -6.17 -5.18
N LYS A 83 -8.93 -7.35 -5.08
CA LYS A 83 -10.36 -7.44 -4.79
C LYS A 83 -10.71 -6.72 -3.49
N ILE A 84 -9.89 -6.90 -2.46
CA ILE A 84 -10.11 -6.27 -1.15
C ILE A 84 -9.89 -4.77 -1.21
N VAL A 85 -8.81 -4.30 -1.84
CA VAL A 85 -8.53 -2.86 -1.95
C VAL A 85 -9.65 -2.15 -2.72
N LYS A 86 -10.08 -2.67 -3.88
CA LYS A 86 -11.18 -2.08 -4.65
C LYS A 86 -12.48 -2.05 -3.85
N ALA A 87 -12.87 -3.18 -3.26
CA ALA A 87 -14.09 -3.25 -2.46
C ALA A 87 -14.01 -2.39 -1.19
N PHE A 88 -12.83 -2.19 -0.61
CA PHE A 88 -12.64 -1.25 0.49
C PHE A 88 -12.82 0.19 0.01
N MET A 89 -12.20 0.57 -1.11
CA MET A 89 -12.37 1.91 -1.70
C MET A 89 -13.86 2.18 -1.99
N ASP A 90 -14.58 1.21 -2.57
CA ASP A 90 -16.01 1.31 -2.83
C ASP A 90 -16.81 1.50 -1.53
N ALA A 91 -16.51 0.71 -0.50
CA ALA A 91 -17.17 0.81 0.82
C ALA A 91 -16.92 2.15 1.53
N GLN A 92 -15.81 2.83 1.22
CA GLN A 92 -15.48 4.14 1.76
C GLN A 92 -15.94 5.30 0.86
N GLY A 93 -16.56 5.00 -0.29
CA GLY A 93 -16.99 6.01 -1.27
C GLY A 93 -15.83 6.70 -2.00
N VAL A 94 -14.65 6.07 -2.06
CA VAL A 94 -13.47 6.64 -2.71
C VAL A 94 -13.34 6.11 -4.14
N ALA A 95 -13.68 6.96 -5.10
CA ALA A 95 -13.59 6.61 -6.52
C ALA A 95 -12.13 6.55 -7.00
N ARG A 96 -11.29 7.51 -6.60
CA ARG A 96 -9.91 7.64 -7.06
C ARG A 96 -9.03 8.21 -5.97
N ALA A 97 -7.80 7.70 -5.82
CA ALA A 97 -6.88 8.12 -4.77
C ALA A 97 -5.42 8.05 -5.20
N HIS A 98 -4.53 8.65 -4.42
CA HIS A 98 -3.11 8.34 -4.46
C HIS A 98 -2.85 7.01 -3.75
N HIS A 99 -1.85 6.27 -4.24
CA HIS A 99 -1.48 4.97 -3.67
C HIS A 99 0.00 4.92 -3.36
N VAL A 100 0.32 4.76 -2.08
CA VAL A 100 1.69 4.65 -1.56
C VAL A 100 1.85 3.27 -0.94
N GLY A 101 2.78 2.48 -1.46
CA GLY A 101 2.99 1.13 -0.98
C GLY A 101 4.46 0.80 -0.77
N ILE A 102 4.74 0.12 0.34
CA ILE A 102 6.08 -0.38 0.65
C ILE A 102 6.16 -1.86 0.33
N SER A 103 7.21 -2.28 -0.38
CA SER A 103 7.51 -3.70 -0.56
C SER A 103 6.32 -4.49 -1.14
N MET A 104 5.77 -5.44 -0.39
CA MET A 104 4.52 -6.14 -0.76
C MET A 104 3.36 -5.17 -1.04
N GLY A 105 3.15 -4.16 -0.20
CA GLY A 105 2.13 -3.13 -0.40
C GLY A 105 2.38 -2.31 -1.68
N GLY A 106 3.64 -2.09 -2.04
CA GLY A 106 4.01 -1.48 -3.32
C GLY A 106 3.62 -2.38 -4.51
N GLY A 107 3.78 -3.69 -4.38
CA GLY A 107 3.31 -4.65 -5.37
C GLY A 107 1.78 -4.66 -5.53
N VAL A 108 1.04 -4.48 -4.43
CA VAL A 108 -0.43 -4.35 -4.45
C VAL A 108 -0.85 -3.04 -5.13
N ALA A 109 -0.24 -1.91 -4.78
CA ALA A 109 -0.50 -0.61 -5.39
C ALA A 109 -0.19 -0.61 -6.89
N LEU A 110 0.94 -1.19 -7.29
CA LEU A 110 1.33 -1.36 -8.69
C LEU A 110 0.30 -2.18 -9.47
N ALA A 111 -0.17 -3.28 -8.89
CA ALA A 111 -1.16 -4.12 -9.53
C ALA A 111 -2.52 -3.42 -9.66
N LEU A 112 -2.87 -2.53 -8.73
CA LEU A 112 -4.08 -1.70 -8.83
C LEU A 112 -3.95 -0.71 -9.99
N ALA A 113 -2.79 -0.06 -10.13
CA ALA A 113 -2.53 0.87 -11.23
C ALA A 113 -2.54 0.20 -12.61
N ILE A 114 -2.24 -1.10 -12.68
CA ILE A 114 -2.33 -1.89 -13.91
C ILE A 114 -3.78 -2.29 -14.22
N GLU A 115 -4.49 -2.82 -13.23
CA GLU A 115 -5.81 -3.45 -13.43
C GLU A 115 -7.00 -2.48 -13.34
N ALA A 116 -6.79 -1.32 -12.72
CA ALA A 116 -7.81 -0.30 -12.50
C ALA A 116 -7.18 1.12 -12.50
N PRO A 117 -6.54 1.54 -13.62
CA PRO A 117 -5.83 2.81 -13.71
C PRO A 117 -6.70 4.02 -13.40
N GLU A 118 -8.01 3.95 -13.64
CA GLU A 118 -8.99 4.98 -13.31
C GLU A 118 -9.13 5.23 -11.81
N ARG A 119 -8.79 4.24 -10.98
CA ARG A 119 -8.81 4.35 -9.51
C ARG A 119 -7.55 5.01 -8.95
N VAL A 120 -6.53 5.23 -9.78
CA VAL A 120 -5.22 5.72 -9.36
C VAL A 120 -4.99 7.16 -9.84
N HIS A 121 -4.70 8.06 -8.90
CA HIS A 121 -4.26 9.41 -9.21
C HIS A 121 -2.74 9.47 -9.45
N ARG A 122 -1.95 9.23 -8.40
CA ARG A 122 -0.50 9.06 -8.47
C ARG A 122 -0.08 7.80 -7.72
N LEU A 123 1.00 7.17 -8.17
CA LEU A 123 1.53 5.94 -7.63
C LEU A 123 2.89 6.17 -6.98
N VAL A 124 3.10 5.68 -5.77
CA VAL A 124 4.39 5.73 -5.08
C VAL A 124 4.80 4.32 -4.67
N LEU A 125 5.93 3.88 -5.21
CA LEU A 125 6.49 2.56 -5.03
C LEU A 125 7.75 2.65 -4.17
N VAL A 126 7.64 2.29 -2.90
CA VAL A 126 8.75 2.37 -1.94
C VAL A 126 9.35 0.98 -1.75
N ASN A 127 10.61 0.78 -2.14
CA ASN A 127 11.30 -0.52 -2.03
C ASN A 127 10.41 -1.68 -2.54
N SER A 128 9.73 -1.47 -3.68
CA SER A 128 8.55 -2.24 -4.05
C SER A 128 8.87 -3.66 -4.52
N ALA A 129 8.02 -4.61 -4.13
CA ALA A 129 8.02 -5.96 -4.67
C ALA A 129 7.56 -5.95 -6.15
N LEU A 130 7.77 -7.06 -6.84
CA LEU A 130 7.36 -7.26 -8.24
C LEU A 130 8.05 -6.36 -9.29
N LEU A 131 9.06 -5.58 -8.90
CA LEU A 131 9.93 -4.86 -9.84
C LEU A 131 11.14 -5.69 -10.32
N GLY A 132 11.31 -6.89 -9.76
CA GLY A 132 12.37 -7.80 -10.16
C GLY A 132 12.29 -9.17 -9.52
N ARG A 133 13.11 -10.09 -10.01
CA ARG A 133 13.05 -11.52 -9.64
C ARG A 133 13.81 -11.84 -8.36
N ARG A 134 15.02 -11.30 -8.19
CA ARG A 134 15.91 -11.66 -7.08
C ARG A 134 15.58 -10.80 -5.86
N VAL A 135 15.38 -11.42 -4.73
CA VAL A 135 15.21 -10.74 -3.43
C VAL A 135 16.22 -11.35 -2.45
N HIS A 136 16.25 -10.88 -1.20
CA HIS A 136 17.14 -11.43 -0.19
C HIS A 136 17.00 -12.97 -0.07
N PRO A 137 18.11 -13.75 -0.12
CA PRO A 137 18.06 -15.22 -0.15
C PRO A 137 17.29 -15.87 1.00
N LEU A 138 17.32 -15.25 2.19
CA LEU A 138 16.55 -15.70 3.36
C LEU A 138 15.06 -15.88 3.06
N LEU A 139 14.47 -15.03 2.20
CA LEU A 139 13.06 -15.14 1.83
C LEU A 139 12.77 -16.41 1.02
N HIS A 140 13.74 -16.95 0.28
CA HIS A 140 13.59 -18.24 -0.40
C HIS A 140 13.55 -19.39 0.60
N VAL A 141 14.45 -19.38 1.58
CA VAL A 141 14.51 -20.40 2.64
C VAL A 141 13.22 -20.37 3.46
N CYS A 142 12.74 -19.19 3.85
CA CYS A 142 11.48 -19.03 4.57
C CYS A 142 10.25 -19.48 3.76
N ALA A 143 10.32 -19.50 2.42
CA ALA A 143 9.22 -19.98 1.60
C ALA A 143 9.09 -21.52 1.64
N LEU A 144 10.13 -22.26 2.02
CA LEU A 144 10.11 -23.73 2.07
C LEU A 144 9.51 -24.24 3.39
N PRO A 145 8.53 -25.16 3.37
CA PRO A 145 8.13 -25.91 4.57
C PRO A 145 9.19 -26.97 4.94
N PRO A 146 9.44 -27.25 6.23
CA PRO A 146 8.96 -26.55 7.43
C PRO A 146 9.87 -25.37 7.85
N PHE A 147 10.86 -25.00 7.02
CA PHE A 147 11.86 -23.96 7.36
C PHE A 147 11.22 -22.61 7.66
N GLY A 148 10.21 -22.20 6.90
CA GLY A 148 9.45 -20.97 7.17
C GLY A 148 8.82 -20.96 8.56
N GLU A 149 8.17 -22.05 8.94
CA GLU A 149 7.53 -22.22 10.25
C GLU A 149 8.54 -22.17 11.39
N LEU A 150 9.76 -22.67 11.18
CA LEU A 150 10.82 -22.68 12.18
C LEU A 150 11.55 -21.34 12.30
N ILE A 151 11.93 -20.74 11.18
CA ILE A 151 12.70 -19.48 11.13
C ILE A 151 11.84 -18.30 11.57
N LEU A 152 10.59 -18.25 11.13
CA LEU A 152 9.67 -17.14 11.38
C LEU A 152 8.73 -17.42 12.57
N ARG A 153 9.16 -18.25 13.54
CA ARG A 153 8.40 -18.43 14.78
C ARG A 153 8.17 -17.07 15.44
N PRO A 154 6.95 -16.77 15.94
CA PRO A 154 6.59 -15.44 16.44
C PRO A 154 7.15 -15.17 17.85
N ARG A 155 8.47 -15.33 18.01
CA ARG A 155 9.22 -15.00 19.22
C ARG A 155 9.66 -13.53 19.15
N PRO A 156 9.66 -12.79 20.27
CA PRO A 156 10.11 -11.39 20.32
C PRO A 156 11.42 -11.13 19.56
N ALA A 157 12.46 -11.90 19.88
CA ALA A 157 13.77 -11.78 19.27
C ALA A 157 13.80 -12.09 17.75
N VAL A 158 12.89 -12.92 17.24
CA VAL A 158 12.78 -13.21 15.80
C VAL A 158 12.18 -12.01 15.07
N VAL A 159 11.13 -11.41 15.63
CA VAL A 159 10.48 -10.21 15.08
C VAL A 159 11.44 -9.03 15.11
N GLU A 160 12.11 -8.80 16.23
CA GLU A 160 13.12 -7.76 16.39
C GLU A 160 14.25 -7.93 15.38
N ARG A 161 14.77 -9.15 15.21
CA ARG A 161 15.81 -9.43 14.22
C ARG A 161 15.33 -9.32 12.76
N TYR A 162 14.04 -9.50 12.50
CA TYR A 162 13.46 -9.24 11.18
C TYR A 162 13.41 -7.73 10.92
N ILE A 163 12.86 -6.96 11.86
CA ILE A 163 12.83 -5.49 11.82
C ILE A 163 14.23 -4.91 11.65
N ALA A 164 15.19 -5.35 12.45
CA ALA A 164 16.57 -4.89 12.41
C ALA A 164 17.24 -5.12 11.05
N ARG A 165 16.78 -6.10 10.26
CA ARG A 165 17.25 -6.32 8.88
C ARG A 165 16.62 -5.37 7.87
N CYS A 166 15.46 -4.80 8.19
CA CYS A 166 14.77 -3.81 7.37
C CYS A 166 15.36 -2.41 7.52
N LEU A 167 16.24 -2.17 8.51
CA LEU A 167 16.81 -0.86 8.80
C LEU A 167 18.31 -0.81 8.43
N ALA A 168 18.79 0.38 8.08
CA ALA A 168 20.19 0.66 7.84
C ALA A 168 20.98 0.58 9.14
N ASP A 169 20.47 1.22 10.20
CA ASP A 169 20.91 1.02 11.59
C ASP A 169 19.98 0.03 12.31
N PRO A 170 20.43 -1.21 12.58
CA PRO A 170 19.64 -2.24 13.27
C PRO A 170 19.10 -1.83 14.64
N GLY A 171 19.74 -0.87 15.33
CA GLY A 171 19.36 -0.42 16.67
C GLY A 171 18.42 0.79 16.70
N SER A 172 18.12 1.38 15.54
CA SER A 172 17.38 2.64 15.43
C SER A 172 15.85 2.53 15.60
N ALA A 173 15.30 1.31 15.61
CA ALA A 173 13.86 1.09 15.71
C ALA A 173 13.29 1.60 17.05
N PRO A 174 12.22 2.41 17.06
CA PRO A 174 11.53 2.78 18.30
C PRO A 174 11.02 1.54 19.05
N ARG A 175 11.34 1.45 20.34
CA ARG A 175 11.08 0.23 21.15
C ARG A 175 9.59 -0.11 21.26
N ASP A 176 8.75 0.90 21.39
CA ASP A 176 7.29 0.79 21.42
C ASP A 176 6.74 0.29 20.07
N TRP A 177 7.25 0.81 18.96
CA TRP A 177 6.90 0.35 17.62
C TRP A 177 7.31 -1.12 17.39
N VAL A 178 8.50 -1.52 17.85
CA VAL A 178 8.93 -2.94 17.85
C VAL A 178 8.01 -3.80 18.72
N ALA A 179 7.67 -3.35 19.92
CA ALA A 179 6.80 -4.08 20.83
C ALA A 179 5.42 -4.35 20.21
N VAL A 180 4.85 -3.38 19.48
CA VAL A 180 3.60 -3.58 18.75
C VAL A 180 3.73 -4.66 17.69
N HIS A 181 4.79 -4.64 16.89
CA HIS A 181 5.03 -5.69 15.89
C HIS A 181 5.20 -7.08 16.52
N GLN A 182 5.82 -7.17 17.68
CA GLN A 182 5.93 -8.43 18.42
C GLN A 182 4.55 -8.96 18.87
N VAL A 183 3.63 -8.08 19.25
CA VAL A 183 2.24 -8.46 19.57
C VAL A 183 1.50 -8.91 18.31
N LEU A 184 1.57 -8.13 17.24
CA LEU A 184 0.87 -8.42 15.97
C LEU A 184 1.33 -9.76 15.36
N ALA A 185 2.63 -10.06 15.42
CA ALA A 185 3.18 -11.32 14.93
C ALA A 185 2.69 -12.56 15.70
N ARG A 186 2.25 -12.38 16.96
CA ARG A 186 1.71 -13.46 17.80
C ARG A 186 0.21 -13.67 17.65
N LEU A 187 -0.49 -12.80 16.91
CA LEU A 187 -1.93 -12.95 16.70
C LEU A 187 -2.24 -14.30 16.00
N PRO A 188 -3.37 -14.94 16.33
CA PRO A 188 -3.79 -16.20 15.71
C PRO A 188 -3.77 -16.11 14.18
N GLY A 189 -3.07 -17.05 13.53
CA GLY A 189 -2.96 -17.11 12.08
C GLY A 189 -1.96 -16.14 11.43
N ALA A 190 -1.31 -15.24 12.18
CA ALA A 190 -0.35 -14.26 11.63
C ALA A 190 0.82 -14.93 10.91
N GLN A 191 1.50 -15.88 11.57
CA GLN A 191 2.59 -16.63 10.94
C GLN A 191 2.12 -17.39 9.68
N ARG A 192 0.94 -18.02 9.75
CA ARG A 192 0.36 -18.76 8.61
C ARG A 192 0.08 -17.83 7.44
N ALA A 193 -0.50 -16.67 7.68
CA ALA A 193 -0.80 -15.69 6.64
C ALA A 193 0.49 -15.12 6.01
N PHE A 194 1.48 -14.75 6.83
CA PHE A 194 2.80 -14.30 6.37
C PHE A 194 3.43 -15.33 5.43
N LEU A 195 3.49 -16.60 5.85
CA LEU A 195 4.06 -17.68 5.05
C LEU A 195 3.23 -17.95 3.78
N ALA A 196 1.91 -17.89 3.85
CA ALA A 196 1.03 -18.09 2.69
C ALA A 196 1.25 -17.01 1.62
N VAL A 197 1.42 -15.75 2.02
CA VAL A 197 1.75 -14.65 1.10
C VAL A 197 3.12 -14.87 0.48
N LEU A 198 4.13 -15.14 1.31
CA LEU A 198 5.49 -15.39 0.85
C LEU A 198 5.53 -16.54 -0.16
N ARG A 199 4.89 -17.68 0.15
CA ARG A 199 4.80 -18.86 -0.71
C ARG A 199 3.96 -18.64 -1.96
N CYS A 200 3.00 -17.71 -1.92
CA CYS A 200 2.23 -17.36 -3.10
C CYS A 200 3.13 -16.67 -4.14
N GLY A 201 3.90 -15.67 -3.70
CA GLY A 201 4.77 -14.85 -4.55
C GLY A 201 6.11 -15.50 -4.92
N MET A 202 6.69 -16.31 -4.03
CA MET A 202 8.07 -16.80 -4.14
C MET A 202 8.16 -18.25 -4.62
N GLY A 203 9.13 -18.51 -5.49
CA GLY A 203 9.61 -19.86 -5.80
C GLY A 203 11.06 -20.04 -5.32
N ALA A 204 11.65 -21.20 -5.65
CA ALA A 204 13.01 -21.58 -5.23
C ALA A 204 14.11 -20.59 -5.67
N PHE A 205 13.87 -19.79 -6.71
CA PHE A 205 14.87 -18.93 -7.35
C PHE A 205 14.43 -17.46 -7.50
N GLY A 206 13.55 -16.97 -6.61
CA GLY A 206 13.00 -15.62 -6.74
C GLY A 206 11.49 -15.55 -6.77
N VAL A 207 10.99 -14.34 -7.03
CA VAL A 207 9.59 -14.10 -7.36
C VAL A 207 9.20 -14.99 -8.55
N LYS A 208 8.04 -15.67 -8.45
CA LYS A 208 7.58 -16.59 -9.50
C LYS A 208 7.40 -15.85 -10.82
N ARG A 209 7.98 -16.38 -11.90
CA ARG A 209 7.91 -15.79 -13.24
C ARG A 209 6.47 -15.56 -13.73
N ARG A 210 5.54 -16.45 -13.38
CA ARG A 210 4.12 -16.33 -13.75
C ARG A 210 3.43 -15.10 -13.14
N ILE A 211 3.93 -14.59 -12.01
CA ILE A 211 3.44 -13.37 -11.36
C ILE A 211 4.22 -12.16 -11.89
N LEU A 212 5.55 -12.29 -12.00
CA LEU A 212 6.42 -11.17 -12.35
C LEU A 212 6.29 -10.74 -13.81
N ARG A 213 6.17 -11.68 -14.77
CA ARG A 213 6.18 -11.35 -16.21
C ARG A 213 5.02 -10.41 -16.61
N PRO A 214 3.75 -10.69 -16.25
CA PRO A 214 2.65 -9.79 -16.58
C PRO A 214 2.86 -8.38 -16.02
N ILE A 215 3.34 -8.26 -14.79
CA ILE A 215 3.60 -6.97 -14.13
C ILE A 215 4.67 -6.18 -14.89
N LEU A 216 5.82 -6.80 -15.20
CA LEU A 216 6.90 -6.11 -15.92
C LEU A 216 6.49 -5.71 -17.34
N SER A 217 5.68 -6.52 -18.02
CA SER A 217 5.14 -6.22 -19.35
C SER A 217 4.12 -5.08 -19.34
N ALA A 218 3.46 -4.83 -18.21
CA ALA A 218 2.49 -3.76 -18.07
C ALA A 218 3.11 -2.40 -17.74
N LEU A 219 4.35 -2.34 -17.25
CA LEU A 219 5.01 -1.07 -16.86
C LEU A 219 4.99 0.01 -17.95
N PRO A 220 5.24 -0.29 -19.25
CA PRO A 220 5.17 0.70 -20.33
C PRO A 220 3.77 1.29 -20.58
N HIS A 221 2.73 0.66 -20.05
CA HIS A 221 1.33 1.04 -20.25
C HIS A 221 0.72 1.74 -19.02
N LEU A 222 1.51 1.96 -17.96
CA LEU A 222 1.04 2.69 -16.79
C LEU A 222 0.79 4.17 -17.11
N SER A 223 -0.42 4.63 -16.81
CA SER A 223 -0.87 6.02 -17.05
C SER A 223 -0.60 6.95 -15.87
N ALA A 224 -0.57 6.42 -14.64
CA ALA A 224 -0.35 7.18 -13.44
C ALA A 224 1.09 7.70 -13.35
N GLU A 225 1.26 8.95 -12.93
CA GLU A 225 2.59 9.42 -12.53
C GLU A 225 3.10 8.56 -11.38
N THR A 226 4.34 8.10 -11.53
CA THR A 226 4.92 7.11 -10.63
C THR A 226 6.23 7.60 -10.04
N LEU A 227 6.28 7.71 -8.71
CA LEU A 227 7.52 7.91 -7.99
C LEU A 227 8.02 6.57 -7.44
N VAL A 228 9.25 6.19 -7.78
CA VAL A 228 9.87 4.96 -7.28
C VAL A 228 10.98 5.30 -6.30
N ILE A 229 10.76 5.05 -5.02
CA ILE A 229 11.69 5.39 -3.94
C ILE A 229 12.44 4.14 -3.51
N THR A 230 13.76 4.25 -3.33
CA THR A 230 14.57 3.16 -2.77
C THR A 230 15.49 3.66 -1.68
N GLY A 231 15.61 2.92 -0.58
CA GLY A 231 16.71 3.15 0.37
C GLY A 231 18.05 2.71 -0.24
N ALA A 232 19.10 3.50 -0.05
CA ALA A 232 20.42 3.18 -0.58
C ALA A 232 20.98 1.88 0.01
N GLU A 233 20.60 1.57 1.25
CA GLU A 233 21.07 0.42 2.04
C GLU A 233 20.09 -0.77 2.01
N ASP A 234 19.05 -0.76 1.17
CA ASP A 234 18.06 -1.85 1.11
C ASP A 234 18.71 -3.18 0.68
N ARG A 235 18.62 -4.18 1.58
CA ARG A 235 19.16 -5.54 1.42
C ARG A 235 18.14 -6.52 0.82
N PHE A 236 16.87 -6.16 0.80
CA PHE A 236 15.78 -6.97 0.28
C PHE A 236 15.54 -6.74 -1.21
N ILE A 237 15.46 -5.47 -1.61
CA ILE A 237 15.11 -5.08 -2.97
C ILE A 237 16.28 -4.33 -3.62
N PRO A 238 16.94 -4.93 -4.63
CA PRO A 238 18.04 -4.28 -5.32
C PRO A 238 17.64 -2.98 -6.01
N ARG A 239 18.37 -1.88 -5.73
CA ARG A 239 18.17 -0.53 -6.31
C ARG A 239 18.04 -0.48 -7.84
N ARG A 240 18.72 -1.37 -8.55
CA ARG A 240 18.62 -1.49 -10.02
C ARG A 240 17.19 -1.73 -10.52
N TYR A 241 16.32 -2.32 -9.69
CA TYR A 241 14.94 -2.57 -10.06
C TYR A 241 14.12 -1.28 -10.11
N SER A 242 14.36 -0.35 -9.20
CA SER A 242 13.70 0.95 -9.20
C SER A 242 14.11 1.78 -10.42
N LYS A 243 15.42 1.84 -10.72
CA LYS A 243 15.93 2.50 -11.93
C LYS A 243 15.33 1.90 -13.20
N ARG A 244 15.32 0.57 -13.31
CA ARG A 244 14.73 -0.13 -14.46
C ARG A 244 13.22 0.08 -14.56
N ALA A 245 12.51 0.10 -13.44
CA ALA A 245 11.07 0.34 -13.45
C ALA A 245 10.78 1.76 -13.95
N ALA A 246 11.46 2.77 -13.41
CA ALA A 246 11.28 4.16 -13.85
C ALA A 246 11.66 4.37 -15.32
N SER A 247 12.67 3.66 -15.85
CA SER A 247 13.00 3.74 -17.29
C SER A 247 11.98 3.05 -18.20
N LEU A 248 11.11 2.20 -17.65
CA LEU A 248 10.07 1.49 -18.43
C LEU A 248 8.71 2.18 -18.32
N ILE A 249 8.43 2.93 -17.26
CA ILE A 249 7.17 3.62 -17.05
C ILE A 249 7.24 5.00 -17.71
N PRO A 250 6.29 5.38 -18.60
CA PRO A 250 6.40 6.63 -19.37
C PRO A 250 6.50 7.90 -18.52
N ARG A 251 5.80 7.92 -17.38
CA ARG A 251 5.76 9.05 -16.44
C ARG A 251 6.25 8.60 -15.08
N ALA A 252 7.55 8.32 -14.97
CA ALA A 252 8.13 7.93 -13.70
C ALA A 252 9.49 8.57 -13.40
N LYS A 253 9.77 8.70 -12.10
CA LYS A 253 11.07 9.14 -11.58
C LYS A 253 11.52 8.17 -10.49
N ALA A 254 12.79 7.76 -10.53
CA ALA A 254 13.39 6.93 -9.50
C ALA A 254 14.25 7.81 -8.58
N VAL A 255 14.00 7.74 -7.27
CA VAL A 255 14.79 8.43 -6.25
C VAL A 255 15.43 7.40 -5.32
N VAL A 256 16.70 7.60 -5.00
CA VAL A 256 17.39 6.81 -3.98
C VAL A 256 17.67 7.70 -2.79
N LEU A 257 17.20 7.30 -1.62
CA LEU A 257 17.42 8.01 -0.37
C LEU A 257 18.64 7.44 0.36
N PRO A 258 19.65 8.26 0.71
CA PRO A 258 20.82 7.80 1.45
C PRO A 258 20.51 7.56 2.94
N GLY A 259 21.26 6.67 3.58
CA GLY A 259 21.16 6.44 5.02
C GLY A 259 19.84 5.81 5.47
N CYS A 260 19.19 5.02 4.60
CA CYS A 260 18.03 4.21 4.93
C CYS A 260 17.95 2.94 4.09
N ALA A 261 17.39 1.90 4.68
CA ALA A 261 17.25 0.61 4.03
C ALA A 261 15.82 0.38 3.52
N HIS A 262 15.12 -0.61 4.08
CA HIS A 262 13.84 -1.06 3.56
C HIS A 262 12.67 -0.17 3.99
N LEU A 263 12.83 0.65 5.03
CA LEU A 263 11.75 1.45 5.64
C LEU A 263 12.11 2.94 5.67
N PRO A 264 12.33 3.61 4.52
CA PRO A 264 12.76 5.01 4.47
C PRO A 264 11.80 5.99 5.18
N HIS A 265 10.49 5.74 5.12
CA HIS A 265 9.46 6.50 5.85
C HIS A 265 9.57 6.45 7.40
N VAL A 266 10.26 5.44 7.95
CA VAL A 266 10.52 5.30 9.39
C VAL A 266 11.92 5.82 9.72
N GLU A 267 12.90 5.52 8.86
CA GLU A 267 14.30 5.87 9.09
C GLU A 267 14.63 7.33 8.82
N ARG A 268 14.03 7.91 7.77
CA ARG A 268 14.30 9.27 7.27
C ARG A 268 13.00 10.04 7.04
N PRO A 269 12.08 10.13 8.02
CA PRO A 269 10.79 10.81 7.86
C PRO A 269 10.97 12.27 7.38
N GLU A 270 12.02 12.94 7.83
CA GLU A 270 12.35 14.33 7.52
C GLU A 270 12.73 14.57 6.04
N ILE A 271 13.12 13.52 5.32
CA ILE A 271 13.33 13.59 3.86
C ILE A 271 12.15 12.95 3.12
N PHE A 272 11.65 11.82 3.62
CA PHE A 272 10.64 11.03 2.96
C PHE A 272 9.31 11.79 2.80
N TYR A 273 8.77 12.35 3.89
CA TYR A 273 7.44 12.96 3.86
C TYR A 273 7.39 14.29 3.09
N PRO A 274 8.36 15.21 3.20
CA PRO A 274 8.37 16.42 2.36
C PRO A 274 8.46 16.11 0.86
N MET A 275 9.31 15.15 0.47
CA MET A 275 9.39 14.70 -0.92
C MET A 275 8.08 14.06 -1.38
N LEU A 276 7.48 13.20 -0.55
CA LEU A 276 6.21 12.57 -0.83
C LEU A 276 5.10 13.62 -1.01
N ALA A 277 4.97 14.58 -0.09
CA ALA A 277 3.98 15.66 -0.18
C ALA A 277 4.12 16.46 -1.48
N ARG A 278 5.35 16.85 -1.86
CA ARG A 278 5.61 17.58 -3.11
C ARG A 278 5.17 16.80 -4.34
N PHE A 279 5.49 15.50 -4.40
CA PHE A 279 5.05 14.65 -5.50
C PHE A 279 3.53 14.47 -5.50
N LEU A 280 2.91 14.28 -4.33
CA LEU A 280 1.47 14.09 -4.22
C LEU A 280 0.68 15.34 -4.58
N HIS A 281 1.19 16.56 -4.37
CA HIS A 281 0.54 17.80 -4.82
C HIS A 281 0.84 18.12 -6.29
N HIS A 282 2.11 18.11 -6.67
CA HIS A 282 2.57 18.71 -7.93
C HIS A 282 3.01 17.71 -8.99
N GLY A 283 2.97 16.41 -8.69
CA GLY A 283 3.44 15.38 -9.59
C GLY A 283 4.97 15.40 -9.77
N LEU A 284 5.43 14.82 -10.88
CA LEU A 284 6.86 14.72 -11.21
C LEU A 284 7.54 16.09 -11.34
N ALA A 285 6.83 17.10 -11.83
CA ALA A 285 7.34 18.48 -11.92
C ALA A 285 7.71 19.06 -10.54
N GLY A 286 7.06 18.59 -9.46
CA GLY A 286 7.38 19.01 -8.10
C GLY A 286 8.73 18.53 -7.56
N LEU A 287 9.36 17.56 -8.25
CA LEU A 287 10.59 16.89 -7.81
C LEU A 287 11.89 17.47 -8.42
N GLU A 288 11.81 18.28 -9.48
CA GLU A 288 12.98 18.90 -10.13
C GLU A 288 13.87 19.71 -9.16
N PRO A 289 13.33 20.47 -8.17
CA PRO A 289 14.18 21.22 -7.24
C PRO A 289 14.97 20.36 -6.23
N LEU A 290 14.67 19.07 -6.10
CA LEU A 290 15.28 18.18 -5.11
C LEU A 290 16.49 17.40 -5.65
N GLU A 291 16.65 17.27 -6.96
CA GLU A 291 17.76 16.50 -7.55
C GLU A 291 19.12 17.11 -7.23
N GLY A 292 19.25 18.43 -7.32
CA GLY A 292 20.48 19.13 -6.95
C GLY A 292 20.85 19.01 -5.46
N GLN A 293 19.87 18.74 -4.59
CA GLN A 293 20.08 18.58 -3.14
C GLN A 293 20.41 17.13 -2.74
N LEU A 294 19.87 16.14 -3.47
CA LEU A 294 20.14 14.73 -3.21
C LEU A 294 21.48 14.25 -3.78
N GLU A 295 21.98 14.90 -4.83
CA GLU A 295 23.30 14.63 -5.42
C GLU A 295 24.44 15.36 -4.70
N GLY A 296 24.14 16.47 -4.00
CA GLY A 296 25.13 17.43 -3.51
C GLY A 296 25.51 17.38 -2.02
N SER A 297 24.81 16.64 -1.15
CA SER A 297 25.10 16.72 0.30
C SER A 297 24.95 15.40 1.04
N GLY A 298 26.06 14.90 1.56
CA GLY A 298 26.06 14.39 2.93
C GLY A 298 25.68 15.57 3.83
N SER A 299 24.60 15.43 4.60
CA SER A 299 23.97 16.46 5.47
C SER A 299 23.33 17.66 4.76
N LEU A 300 21.99 17.70 4.76
CA LEU A 300 21.18 18.90 4.56
C LEU A 300 20.87 19.56 5.92
N PRO A 301 20.71 20.90 5.98
CA PRO A 301 20.37 21.60 7.20
C PRO A 301 18.90 21.40 7.59
N SER A 302 18.66 21.33 8.90
CA SER A 302 17.35 21.26 9.56
C SER A 302 16.45 22.45 9.16
N ALA A 303 15.27 22.17 8.63
CA ALA A 303 14.24 23.17 8.38
C ALA A 303 13.61 23.65 9.71
N GLY A 304 14.18 24.71 10.27
CA GLY A 304 13.54 25.53 11.30
C GLY A 304 13.50 26.97 10.80
N ALA A 305 12.36 27.42 10.29
CA ALA A 305 12.11 28.84 10.10
C ALA A 305 10.64 29.12 10.41
N HIS A 306 10.43 29.59 11.63
CA HIS A 306 9.23 30.27 12.06
C HIS A 306 8.92 31.43 11.10
N VAL A 307 7.67 31.48 10.63
CA VAL A 307 7.09 32.64 9.96
C VAL A 307 6.36 33.45 11.02
N GLU A 308 6.80 34.68 11.24
CA GLU A 308 6.03 35.73 11.91
C GLU A 308 5.91 36.94 10.96
N PRO A 309 4.82 37.72 11.01
CA PRO A 309 4.41 38.59 9.90
C PRO A 309 4.70 40.08 10.12
N GLY A 310 4.91 40.80 9.01
CA GLY A 310 4.40 42.17 8.80
C GLY A 310 5.28 43.36 9.21
N GLY A 311 5.53 44.26 8.24
CA GLY A 311 5.89 45.66 8.49
C GLY A 311 6.86 46.27 7.46
N GLY A 312 6.34 47.06 6.51
CA GLY A 312 7.14 47.94 5.64
C GLY A 312 7.47 49.31 6.29
N PRO A 313 7.84 50.35 5.51
CA PRO A 313 9.18 50.55 4.98
C PRO A 313 9.77 51.96 5.31
N SER A 314 11.11 52.07 5.35
CA SER A 314 11.89 53.32 5.15
C SER A 314 13.39 52.91 5.14
N GLY A 315 14.37 53.54 4.49
CA GLY A 315 14.49 54.74 3.68
C GLY A 315 15.99 55.09 3.58
N ARG A 316 16.44 55.54 2.41
CA ARG A 316 17.63 56.40 2.13
C ARG A 316 19.08 55.85 2.20
N ARG A 317 19.65 55.77 0.99
CA ARG A 317 20.83 56.48 0.41
C ARG A 317 22.25 56.37 1.00
N ARG A 318 23.17 56.34 0.01
CA ARG A 318 24.61 56.70 -0.09
C ARG A 318 25.52 55.46 -0.09
N GLY A 319 26.36 55.17 -1.07
CA GLY A 319 26.87 55.93 -2.20
C GLY A 319 28.38 56.05 -2.08
N GLU A 320 29.13 55.19 -2.78
CA GLU A 320 30.52 55.44 -3.20
C GLU A 320 30.97 54.41 -4.25
N LYS A 321 31.52 54.95 -5.34
CA LYS A 321 32.27 54.36 -6.48
C LYS A 321 33.65 55.07 -6.47
N PRO A 322 34.66 54.79 -7.33
CA PRO A 322 34.70 53.90 -8.51
C PRO A 322 36.01 53.07 -8.63
N GLN A 323 36.12 52.18 -9.63
CA GLN A 323 37.08 52.33 -10.75
C GLN A 323 37.00 51.16 -11.75
N GLN A 324 36.81 51.55 -13.03
CA GLN A 324 37.39 51.03 -14.28
C GLN A 324 37.28 49.51 -14.57
N GLY A 325 36.78 49.03 -15.71
CA GLY A 325 36.47 49.64 -16.99
C GLY A 325 36.73 48.57 -18.07
N LEU A 326 35.72 48.24 -18.88
CA LEU A 326 35.79 47.99 -20.33
C LEU A 326 34.44 47.48 -20.82
N GLU A 327 33.78 48.36 -21.56
CA GLU A 327 32.60 48.13 -22.40
C GLU A 327 32.99 47.37 -23.68
N PHE A 328 32.06 46.61 -24.27
CA PHE A 328 31.48 47.00 -25.56
C PHE A 328 30.16 46.26 -25.84
N CYS A 329 29.15 47.08 -26.15
CA CYS A 329 27.81 46.78 -26.69
C CYS A 329 27.91 46.28 -28.17
N GLY A 330 26.87 45.76 -28.84
CA GLY A 330 25.45 45.84 -28.53
C GLY A 330 24.52 45.06 -29.48
N HIS A 331 23.24 45.12 -29.12
CA HIS A 331 22.02 44.94 -29.92
C HIS A 331 21.88 46.07 -30.98
N PRO A 332 20.88 46.14 -31.91
CA PRO A 332 19.50 45.61 -31.79
C PRO A 332 18.78 45.15 -33.13
N GLU A 333 17.71 44.34 -33.04
CA GLU A 333 16.28 44.65 -33.39
C GLU A 333 15.84 44.28 -34.85
N PRO A 334 14.52 44.16 -35.12
CA PRO A 334 13.88 43.18 -36.03
C PRO A 334 13.29 43.80 -37.31
N ASP A 335 12.67 42.98 -38.21
CA ASP A 335 11.27 43.19 -38.69
C ASP A 335 10.75 42.15 -39.73
N HIS A 336 9.42 42.15 -39.89
CA HIS A 336 8.58 41.78 -41.06
C HIS A 336 7.77 40.45 -41.13
N GLN A 337 6.51 40.56 -40.66
CA GLN A 337 5.21 40.44 -41.36
C GLN A 337 4.99 39.49 -42.57
N ALA A 338 3.90 38.69 -42.50
CA ALA A 338 2.67 38.76 -43.35
C ALA A 338 2.07 37.35 -43.69
N GLY A 339 0.76 37.17 -43.44
CA GLY A 339 -0.07 36.02 -43.87
C GLY A 339 -0.57 36.13 -45.33
N PRO A 340 -1.69 35.48 -45.77
CA PRO A 340 -2.81 34.92 -44.99
C PRO A 340 -3.44 33.56 -45.47
N SER A 341 -4.35 33.05 -44.64
CA SER A 341 -5.62 32.30 -44.87
C SER A 341 -5.85 31.35 -46.06
N CYS A 342 -6.42 30.17 -45.77
CA CYS A 342 -7.69 29.72 -46.39
C CYS A 342 -8.36 28.55 -45.64
N SER A 343 -9.69 28.57 -45.65
CA SER A 343 -10.66 27.66 -45.02
C SER A 343 -11.54 27.00 -46.08
N ALA A 344 -11.93 25.73 -45.92
CA ALA A 344 -13.19 25.10 -46.40
C ALA A 344 -13.16 23.60 -45.96
N GLN A 345 -14.09 23.07 -45.16
CA GLN A 345 -15.50 22.67 -45.40
C GLN A 345 -15.71 21.44 -46.30
N GLU A 346 -16.37 20.44 -45.69
CA GLU A 346 -17.37 19.48 -46.19
C GLU A 346 -17.02 18.48 -47.31
N THR A 347 -17.17 17.18 -47.02
CA THR A 347 -18.36 16.35 -47.40
C THR A 347 -18.09 14.85 -47.19
N GLN A 348 -19.03 14.15 -46.54
CA GLN A 348 -19.27 12.71 -46.73
C GLN A 348 -20.02 12.49 -48.06
N PRO A 349 -20.01 11.26 -48.60
CA PRO A 349 -21.28 10.53 -48.60
C PRO A 349 -21.19 9.01 -48.34
N ASP A 350 -22.39 8.47 -48.11
CA ASP A 350 -22.86 7.14 -47.72
C ASP A 350 -22.55 5.93 -48.65
N ILE A 351 -22.27 4.77 -48.00
CA ILE A 351 -22.95 3.44 -48.03
C ILE A 351 -23.69 3.03 -49.35
N PRO A 352 -23.51 1.80 -49.93
CA PRO A 352 -24.25 0.61 -49.44
C PRO A 352 -23.69 -0.84 -49.61
N LEU A 353 -23.95 -1.62 -48.55
CA LEU A 353 -24.61 -2.95 -48.46
C LEU A 353 -24.16 -4.17 -49.32
N HIS A 354 -23.60 -5.17 -48.61
CA HIS A 354 -23.97 -6.62 -48.55
C HIS A 354 -23.92 -7.51 -49.82
N PRO A 355 -24.15 -8.85 -49.70
CA PRO A 355 -23.40 -9.90 -48.98
C PRO A 355 -23.05 -11.07 -49.94
N GLU A 356 -22.40 -12.14 -49.45
CA GLU A 356 -22.55 -13.56 -49.86
C GLU A 356 -21.36 -14.37 -49.29
N LYS A 357 -21.37 -15.67 -49.04
CA LYS A 357 -22.35 -16.73 -48.68
C LYS A 357 -21.46 -17.97 -48.49
N ARG A 358 -21.86 -18.87 -47.57
CA ARG A 358 -21.59 -20.34 -47.57
C ARG A 358 -20.11 -20.76 -47.45
N ALA A 359 -19.73 -21.92 -46.93
CA ALA A 359 -20.32 -23.08 -46.26
C ALA A 359 -19.09 -23.74 -45.56
N GLY A 360 -19.14 -24.37 -44.39
CA GLY A 360 -19.95 -25.52 -44.06
C GLY A 360 -19.04 -26.74 -43.82
N ARG A 361 -19.44 -27.54 -42.83
CA ARG A 361 -18.96 -28.91 -42.49
C ARG A 361 -17.73 -29.02 -41.59
N ARG A 362 -17.63 -29.96 -40.65
CA ARG A 362 -18.55 -30.84 -39.88
C ARG A 362 -17.62 -31.57 -38.89
N HIS A 363 -18.07 -31.79 -37.66
CA HIS A 363 -17.51 -32.77 -36.73
C HIS A 363 -17.52 -34.20 -37.33
N PRO A 364 -16.74 -35.12 -36.75
CA PRO A 364 -17.41 -36.26 -36.11
C PRO A 364 -16.88 -36.56 -34.69
N GLU A 365 -17.82 -36.99 -33.84
CA GLU A 365 -17.61 -37.61 -32.53
C GLU A 365 -17.51 -39.15 -32.63
N ALA A 366 -17.13 -39.74 -31.49
CA ALA A 366 -17.25 -41.12 -31.01
C ALA A 366 -15.98 -41.99 -31.18
N ARG A 367 -15.46 -42.69 -30.16
CA ARG A 367 -16.10 -43.44 -29.06
C ARG A 367 -15.18 -43.59 -27.81
N PRO A 368 -15.76 -44.01 -26.65
CA PRO A 368 -15.05 -44.22 -25.39
C PRO A 368 -14.48 -45.64 -25.25
N GLN A 369 -13.40 -45.81 -24.48
CA GLN A 369 -12.88 -47.12 -24.06
C GLN A 369 -13.12 -47.35 -22.56
N ARG A 370 -13.68 -48.52 -22.23
CA ARG A 370 -13.87 -49.09 -20.88
C ARG A 370 -12.57 -49.77 -20.39
N PRO A 371 -12.43 -50.00 -19.06
CA PRO A 371 -11.24 -50.57 -18.43
C PRO A 371 -11.29 -52.11 -18.35
N PRO A 372 -10.17 -52.79 -18.03
CA PRO A 372 -10.21 -54.20 -17.64
C PRO A 372 -10.52 -54.39 -16.14
N ALA A 373 -11.18 -55.50 -15.84
CA ALA A 373 -11.63 -55.97 -14.53
C ALA A 373 -10.88 -57.24 -14.07
N GLY A 374 -10.95 -57.53 -12.76
CA GLY A 374 -10.59 -58.81 -12.10
C GLY A 374 -9.30 -58.71 -11.27
N VAL A 375 -9.23 -58.98 -9.96
CA VAL A 375 -9.76 -60.16 -9.22
C VAL A 375 -10.17 -59.80 -7.77
N ALA A 376 -11.22 -60.49 -7.27
CA ALA A 376 -11.83 -60.50 -5.94
C ALA A 376 -10.89 -61.09 -4.83
N LYS A 377 -11.13 -61.16 -3.51
CA LYS A 377 -12.29 -61.27 -2.58
C LYS A 377 -11.82 -60.73 -1.19
N HIS A 378 -12.65 -60.11 -0.35
CA HIS A 378 -13.35 -60.79 0.76
C HIS A 378 -14.48 -59.93 1.36
N ARG A 379 -15.63 -60.58 1.60
CA ARG A 379 -16.74 -60.25 2.54
C ARG A 379 -16.22 -60.20 4.00
N ALA A 380 -16.88 -59.63 5.03
CA ALA A 380 -18.31 -59.42 5.31
C ALA A 380 -18.56 -58.41 6.47
N GLU A 381 -19.83 -57.95 6.58
CA GLU A 381 -20.64 -57.61 7.78
C GLU A 381 -20.24 -56.40 8.66
N ASP A 382 -21.11 -55.54 9.23
CA ASP A 382 -22.56 -55.25 9.24
C ASP A 382 -22.68 -53.81 9.83
N GLY A 383 -23.54 -52.90 9.38
CA GLY A 383 -24.92 -52.75 9.86
C GLY A 383 -25.25 -51.27 10.11
N CYS A 384 -26.34 -50.80 9.50
CA CYS A 384 -26.98 -49.49 9.69
C CYS A 384 -28.39 -49.75 10.27
N PRO A 385 -29.05 -48.75 10.88
CA PRO A 385 -30.48 -48.65 10.62
C PRO A 385 -31.00 -47.24 10.26
N GLN A 386 -32.16 -47.30 9.61
CA GLN A 386 -32.87 -46.33 8.79
C GLN A 386 -33.73 -45.30 9.56
N HIS A 387 -34.07 -44.19 8.87
CA HIS A 387 -35.24 -43.30 9.06
C HIS A 387 -36.57 -44.02 8.73
N PRO A 388 -37.81 -43.54 9.10
CA PRO A 388 -38.57 -42.43 8.42
C PRO A 388 -39.78 -41.83 9.24
N PRO A 389 -40.86 -41.18 8.71
CA PRO A 389 -41.07 -40.18 7.62
C PRO A 389 -42.05 -38.97 7.90
N ALA A 390 -42.15 -38.05 6.90
CA ALA A 390 -43.28 -37.21 6.41
C ALA A 390 -43.72 -35.94 7.22
N LEU A 391 -44.12 -34.78 6.66
CA LEU A 391 -45.14 -34.46 5.63
C LEU A 391 -44.94 -33.05 4.96
N ARG A 392 -45.64 -32.85 3.84
CA ARG A 392 -45.82 -31.65 2.96
C ARG A 392 -46.48 -30.46 3.72
N THR A 393 -46.39 -29.18 3.32
CA THR A 393 -47.07 -28.53 2.18
C THR A 393 -46.56 -27.10 1.88
N CYS A 394 -46.74 -26.66 0.62
CA CYS A 394 -46.65 -25.28 0.13
C CYS A 394 -47.79 -24.38 0.64
N SER A 395 -47.56 -23.07 0.73
CA SER A 395 -48.52 -22.04 0.27
C SER A 395 -47.86 -20.66 0.17
N GLU A 396 -48.10 -20.01 -0.96
CA GLU A 396 -47.82 -18.62 -1.32
C GLU A 396 -48.63 -17.64 -0.46
N HIS A 397 -48.10 -16.44 -0.16
CA HIS A 397 -48.76 -15.17 -0.47
C HIS A 397 -47.89 -13.93 -0.16
N CYS A 398 -47.95 -12.99 -1.10
CA CYS A 398 -47.48 -11.61 -1.03
C CYS A 398 -48.45 -10.71 -0.21
N GLY A 399 -47.99 -9.50 0.11
CA GLY A 399 -48.79 -8.36 0.60
C GLY A 399 -48.12 -7.72 1.82
N GLU A 400 -47.23 -6.74 1.64
CA GLU A 400 -47.51 -5.29 1.50
C GLU A 400 -47.96 -4.63 2.81
N ASP A 401 -47.13 -3.63 3.17
CA ASP A 401 -47.44 -2.35 3.79
C ASP A 401 -47.66 -2.15 5.31
N GLU A 402 -47.12 -0.98 5.70
CA GLU A 402 -47.42 -0.12 6.86
C GLU A 402 -46.57 -0.27 8.15
N CYS A 403 -45.51 0.53 8.22
CA CYS A 403 -45.18 1.34 9.41
C CYS A 403 -46.16 2.54 9.46
N PRO A 404 -46.59 3.05 10.63
CA PRO A 404 -45.69 3.82 11.51
C PRO A 404 -46.04 3.79 13.03
N GLY A 405 -45.16 4.35 13.87
CA GLY A 405 -45.57 4.81 15.20
C GLY A 405 -44.49 4.75 16.29
N GLU A 406 -44.05 5.93 16.72
CA GLU A 406 -43.08 6.21 17.76
C GLU A 406 -43.47 5.75 19.18
N SER A 407 -42.47 5.48 20.02
CA SER A 407 -42.16 6.25 21.25
C SER A 407 -41.72 5.43 22.46
N THR A 408 -40.54 5.82 22.98
CA THR A 408 -40.16 5.93 24.41
C THR A 408 -40.11 4.70 25.33
N GLY A 409 -38.95 4.49 25.99
CA GLY A 409 -38.87 3.72 27.25
C GLY A 409 -37.49 3.11 27.59
N VAL A 410 -36.72 3.82 28.41
CA VAL A 410 -35.34 3.58 28.94
C VAL A 410 -35.34 2.54 30.10
N PRO A 411 -34.22 1.94 30.61
CA PRO A 411 -33.88 0.53 30.43
C PRO A 411 -33.91 -0.30 31.74
N ARG A 412 -33.76 -1.63 31.64
CA ARG A 412 -33.57 -2.53 32.79
C ARG A 412 -32.09 -2.85 33.05
N LYS A 413 -31.74 -2.78 34.34
CA LYS A 413 -30.43 -2.96 34.98
C LYS A 413 -29.96 -4.42 35.05
N GLY A 414 -28.64 -4.60 34.90
CA GLY A 414 -27.79 -5.46 35.75
C GLY A 414 -27.07 -6.64 35.05
N PRO A 415 -25.93 -7.17 35.58
CA PRO A 415 -25.06 -6.66 36.64
C PRO A 415 -23.59 -6.42 36.23
N HIS A 416 -22.93 -5.60 37.05
CA HIS A 416 -21.53 -5.18 36.99
C HIS A 416 -20.52 -6.32 37.28
N TYR A 417 -19.47 -6.40 36.46
CA TYR A 417 -18.19 -7.01 36.84
C TYR A 417 -17.28 -5.94 37.48
N LYS A 418 -16.93 -6.13 38.76
CA LYS A 418 -16.00 -5.27 39.51
C LYS A 418 -14.56 -5.53 39.08
N LEU A 419 -13.86 -4.48 38.65
CA LEU A 419 -12.39 -4.40 38.66
C LEU A 419 -11.89 -4.36 40.12
N ARG A 420 -10.88 -5.17 40.44
CA ARG A 420 -10.00 -4.95 41.60
C ARG A 420 -8.84 -4.05 41.16
N GLN A 421 -8.83 -2.81 41.64
CA GLN A 421 -7.62 -1.99 41.72
C GLN A 421 -6.96 -2.25 43.08
N HIS A 422 -5.69 -2.65 43.05
CA HIS A 422 -4.83 -2.61 44.24
C HIS A 422 -4.23 -1.21 44.36
N SER A 423 -4.62 -0.49 45.40
CA SER A 423 -3.95 0.70 45.90
C SER A 423 -2.72 0.28 46.71
N LEU A 424 -1.55 0.80 46.35
CA LEU A 424 -0.35 0.82 47.17
C LEU A 424 0.11 2.28 47.25
N LEU A 425 -0.21 2.94 48.36
CA LEU A 425 0.45 4.16 48.80
C LEU A 425 0.69 4.03 50.30
N GLY A 426 1.92 4.31 50.71
CA GLY A 426 2.26 4.59 52.10
C GLY A 426 3.58 4.00 52.57
N ARG A 427 4.71 4.67 52.27
CA ARG A 427 5.57 5.32 53.29
C ARG A 427 6.84 5.86 52.63
N SER A 428 6.90 7.19 52.55
CA SER A 428 8.11 7.99 52.41
C SER A 428 8.77 8.14 53.78
N SER A 429 10.06 7.83 53.86
CA SER A 429 10.94 8.32 54.92
C SER A 429 11.93 9.26 54.23
N GLN A 430 11.82 10.55 54.53
CA GLN A 430 12.90 11.51 54.30
C GLN A 430 13.84 11.44 55.51
N GLU A 431 15.14 11.29 55.24
CA GLU A 431 16.21 11.74 56.11
C GLU A 431 17.03 12.76 55.32
N GLU A 432 17.24 13.91 55.94
CA GLU A 432 18.14 15.00 55.56
C GLU A 432 18.96 15.33 56.84
N PRO A 433 20.02 16.15 56.78
CA PRO A 433 21.41 15.72 56.61
C PRO A 433 22.30 16.01 57.84
N ALA A 434 23.53 15.49 57.82
CA ALA A 434 24.70 16.03 58.54
C ALA A 434 25.99 15.66 57.79
#